data_AF-A0A6L8EY28-F1
#
_entry.id   AF-A0A6L8EY28-F1
#
_cell.length_a   1.000
_cell.length_b   1.000
_cell.length_c   1.000
_cell.angle_alpha   90.00
_cell.angle_beta   90.00
_cell.angle_gamma   90.00
#
_symmetry.space_group_name_H-M   'P 1'
#
loop_
_entity.id
_entity.type
_entity.pdbx_description
1 polymer ?
#
loop_
_entity_poly.entity_id
_entity_poly.type
_entity_poly.pdbx_seq_one_letter_code
_entity_poly.pdbx_strand_id
1 'polypeptide(L)'
;MLPEQPLGIFGVSDAIPKGCASWHFKPMRNLLMPLKLNFHLLCLKMRRIYSGLSHTEEKMKYLGILTIFVFVMAGFVSGRDLRAQTDVLADETPELVPVTDANTALNTDMARAADIYAKLMWAAYCRTGGRNISKAAYDALIEEVEMDGESENGVLSAQGVSFIYTERAALRLERLQDINGAEEDVRRAIQIDPENVDAKWVLAQILEKRLEQNGRGNRSMRELLEEMLSVGKEIVELDPDHSDGHRHLGNIARYLGKVENDPSKIELAITSFKALTRIMPFRAQFHWELAELYESQNRLGEALQSYERVVTISPEQKSVWNRLGQLYLQTGDYSAALRSFLTVLESIESGAIPRPSPNSSWTEIDAHSGISLAYQAQDNFEKAEHHITSAIALLEERALSMRSGNRTSRAKSTERIDLAVRIKDARYTLAQIYLRFNDAQKAVGAFEKILAVDDKYVPALTGIGIAYQMLDDVTQAENYLRKAIGLTSQEELPDAYNALGYLYAEQGTKLDEAAALVRRALKSAPTSGAYLDSLGLIYFKQGKLDAAIENLEQANHYLPDTPEILLHLADAYLEKGLKEKALQTLEHAVRIEPDNVELRQKLDTIKSSK
;
A
#
# COMPACT_ATOMS: atom_id res chain seq x y z
N MET A 1 65.15 -1.00 20.65
CA MET A 1 64.92 0.44 20.39
C MET A 1 63.82 0.53 19.35
N LEU A 2 62.67 1.05 19.78
CA LEU A 2 61.48 1.62 19.11
C LEU A 2 61.52 1.91 17.58
N PRO A 3 60.38 2.11 16.87
CA PRO A 3 58.97 1.75 17.15
C PRO A 3 58.10 1.34 15.91
N GLU A 4 56.81 1.13 16.18
CA GLU A 4 55.64 0.87 15.32
C GLU A 4 55.20 2.01 14.36
N GLN A 5 54.61 1.61 13.20
CA GLN A 5 53.62 2.29 12.31
C GLN A 5 53.94 3.67 11.66
N PRO A 6 53.22 4.13 10.60
CA PRO A 6 52.38 3.47 9.58
C PRO A 6 52.78 3.87 8.14
N LEU A 7 52.79 2.95 7.16
CA LEU A 7 52.82 3.39 5.74
C LEU A 7 51.40 3.68 5.29
N GLY A 8 51.11 4.98 5.31
CA GLY A 8 49.87 5.58 4.90
C GLY A 8 49.51 5.36 3.43
N ILE A 9 48.22 5.56 3.23
CA ILE A 9 47.48 5.71 1.99
C ILE A 9 48.29 6.51 0.95
N PHE A 10 48.78 5.82 -0.08
CA PHE A 10 48.95 6.35 -1.43
C PHE A 10 48.02 5.48 -2.30
N GLY A 11 46.84 5.94 -2.71
CA GLY A 11 46.70 7.04 -3.66
C GLY A 11 46.80 6.44 -5.06
N VAL A 12 45.66 6.09 -5.65
CA VAL A 12 45.50 5.54 -7.02
C VAL A 12 45.85 6.61 -8.09
N SER A 13 46.78 7.52 -7.84
CA SER A 13 47.18 8.56 -8.79
C SER A 13 48.43 8.21 -9.61
N ASP A 14 49.26 7.28 -9.15
CA ASP A 14 50.61 7.12 -9.71
C ASP A 14 50.74 5.98 -10.74
N ALA A 15 49.63 5.29 -11.05
CA ALA A 15 49.51 4.37 -12.19
C ALA A 15 48.83 5.01 -13.42
N ILE A 16 48.79 6.35 -13.48
CA ILE A 16 48.38 7.07 -14.69
C ILE A 16 49.67 7.50 -15.41
N PRO A 17 49.94 7.03 -16.64
CA PRO A 17 51.07 7.50 -17.42
C PRO A 17 51.04 9.04 -17.49
N LYS A 18 52.19 9.70 -17.29
CA LYS A 18 52.37 11.17 -17.26
C LYS A 18 51.93 11.92 -18.54
N GLY A 19 51.29 11.25 -19.51
CA GLY A 19 50.65 11.83 -20.68
C GLY A 19 49.15 12.12 -20.56
N CYS A 20 48.45 11.67 -19.51
CA CYS A 20 47.00 11.91 -19.38
C CYS A 20 46.63 13.33 -18.89
N ALA A 21 47.59 14.12 -18.39
CA ALA A 21 47.33 15.43 -17.79
C ALA A 21 47.11 16.58 -18.81
N SER A 22 47.26 16.35 -20.12
CA SER A 22 47.10 17.40 -21.14
C SER A 22 45.84 17.28 -22.01
N TRP A 23 44.95 16.32 -21.74
CA TRP A 23 43.73 16.14 -22.51
C TRP A 23 42.67 17.17 -22.08
N HIS A 24 42.66 18.32 -22.75
CA HIS A 24 41.57 19.29 -22.66
C HIS A 24 40.28 18.71 -23.26
N PHE A 25 39.52 17.96 -22.46
CA PHE A 25 38.16 17.55 -22.78
C PHE A 25 37.22 18.77 -22.73
N LYS A 26 36.65 19.17 -23.87
CA LYS A 26 35.42 19.98 -23.88
C LYS A 26 34.27 19.12 -23.33
N PRO A 27 33.40 19.64 -22.43
CA PRO A 27 32.60 18.79 -21.57
C PRO A 27 31.27 18.36 -22.21
N MET A 28 31.10 17.07 -22.53
CA MET A 28 29.78 16.43 -22.56
C MET A 28 29.48 15.84 -21.17
N ARG A 29 28.87 16.67 -20.33
CA ARG A 29 28.64 16.39 -18.90
C ARG A 29 27.66 15.22 -18.63
N ASN A 30 26.87 14.80 -19.62
CA ASN A 30 25.78 13.82 -19.44
C ASN A 30 26.15 12.37 -19.79
N LEU A 31 27.25 12.12 -20.53
CA LEU A 31 27.65 10.76 -20.93
C LEU A 31 28.68 10.14 -19.99
N LEU A 32 29.49 10.97 -19.33
CA LEU A 32 30.62 10.53 -18.51
C LEU A 32 30.22 10.03 -17.12
N MET A 33 29.07 10.45 -16.58
CA MET A 33 28.63 10.04 -15.24
C MET A 33 28.20 8.56 -15.18
N PRO A 34 27.36 8.05 -16.11
CA PRO A 34 27.05 6.63 -16.19
C PRO A 34 28.28 5.79 -16.54
N LEU A 35 29.14 6.29 -17.45
CA LEU A 35 30.39 5.63 -17.81
C LEU A 35 31.32 5.51 -16.60
N LYS A 36 31.46 6.56 -15.78
CA LYS A 36 32.25 6.54 -14.55
C LYS A 36 31.68 5.59 -13.50
N LEU A 37 30.36 5.55 -13.33
CA LEU A 37 29.71 4.69 -12.33
C LEU A 37 29.81 3.21 -12.72
N ASN A 38 29.57 2.89 -14.00
CA ASN A 38 29.71 1.53 -14.54
C ASN A 38 31.17 1.09 -14.56
N PHE A 39 32.11 1.99 -14.88
CA PHE A 39 33.54 1.72 -14.77
C PHE A 39 33.94 1.47 -13.31
N HIS A 40 33.39 2.22 -12.35
CA HIS A 40 33.68 2.03 -10.94
C HIS A 40 33.11 0.70 -10.40
N LEU A 41 31.87 0.35 -10.75
CA LEU A 41 31.27 -0.97 -10.43
C LEU A 41 32.07 -2.11 -11.05
N LEU A 42 32.52 -1.93 -12.29
CA LEU A 42 33.35 -2.91 -12.98
C LEU A 42 34.70 -3.07 -12.28
N CYS A 43 35.37 -1.97 -11.91
CA CYS A 43 36.60 -2.01 -11.12
C CYS A 43 36.38 -2.69 -9.75
N LEU A 44 35.21 -2.53 -9.13
CA LEU A 44 34.86 -3.19 -7.85
C LEU A 44 34.60 -4.69 -8.03
N LYS A 45 33.88 -5.11 -9.08
CA LYS A 45 33.70 -6.53 -9.44
C LYS A 45 35.04 -7.18 -9.79
N MET A 46 35.87 -6.47 -10.55
CA MET A 46 37.24 -6.87 -10.89
C MET A 46 38.14 -6.99 -9.66
N ARG A 47 38.00 -6.09 -8.68
CA ARG A 47 38.71 -6.18 -7.40
C ARG A 47 38.33 -7.44 -6.61
N ARG A 48 37.08 -7.89 -6.67
CA ARG A 48 36.60 -9.13 -6.03
C ARG A 48 37.29 -10.36 -6.63
N ILE A 49 37.43 -10.37 -7.96
CA ILE A 49 38.16 -11.41 -8.71
C ILE A 49 39.65 -11.36 -8.34
N TYR A 50 40.28 -10.18 -8.37
CA TYR A 50 41.67 -10.00 -7.94
C TYR A 50 41.94 -10.50 -6.52
N SER A 51 41.00 -10.29 -5.59
CA SER A 51 41.13 -10.78 -4.21
C SER A 51 40.99 -12.29 -4.06
N GLY A 52 40.32 -12.97 -5.00
CA GLY A 52 40.19 -14.43 -5.05
C GLY A 52 41.38 -15.15 -5.71
N LEU A 53 42.27 -14.42 -6.38
CA LEU A 53 43.49 -14.98 -6.97
C LEU A 53 44.49 -15.33 -5.87
N SER A 54 44.99 -16.56 -5.90
CA SER A 54 45.76 -17.15 -4.81
C SER A 54 47.26 -16.85 -4.91
N HIS A 55 47.78 -16.61 -6.12
CA HIS A 55 49.21 -16.42 -6.36
C HIS A 55 49.57 -15.00 -6.81
N THR A 56 50.74 -14.49 -6.38
CA THR A 56 51.26 -13.15 -6.74
C THR A 56 51.48 -12.95 -8.24
N GLU A 57 51.73 -14.04 -8.96
CA GLU A 57 51.92 -14.03 -10.41
C GLU A 57 50.58 -13.86 -11.17
N GLU A 58 49.50 -14.49 -10.70
CA GLU A 58 48.14 -14.32 -11.23
C GLU A 58 47.65 -12.88 -11.02
N LYS A 59 47.98 -12.28 -9.88
CA LYS A 59 47.68 -10.88 -9.57
C LYS A 59 48.41 -9.89 -10.49
N MET A 60 49.67 -10.18 -10.83
CA MET A 60 50.46 -9.36 -11.76
C MET A 60 49.95 -9.47 -13.20
N LYS A 61 49.55 -10.67 -13.63
CA LYS A 61 48.93 -10.92 -14.95
C LYS A 61 47.55 -10.26 -15.06
N TYR A 62 46.77 -10.28 -13.98
CA TYR A 62 45.50 -9.54 -13.87
C TYR A 62 45.67 -8.03 -14.03
N LEU A 63 46.72 -7.47 -13.43
CA LEU A 63 47.05 -6.05 -13.55
C LEU A 63 47.44 -5.68 -15.00
N GLY A 64 48.13 -6.59 -15.71
CA GLY A 64 48.41 -6.44 -17.14
C GLY A 64 47.15 -6.41 -18.00
N ILE A 65 46.21 -7.33 -17.76
CA ILE A 65 44.90 -7.39 -18.44
C ILE A 65 44.07 -6.14 -18.14
N LEU A 66 44.08 -5.65 -16.90
CA LEU A 66 43.42 -4.39 -16.51
C LEU A 66 44.02 -3.18 -17.25
N THR A 67 45.33 -3.19 -17.49
CA THR A 67 46.03 -2.10 -18.19
C THR A 67 45.68 -2.10 -19.67
N ILE A 68 45.64 -3.27 -20.32
CA ILE A 68 45.18 -3.43 -21.70
C ILE A 68 43.70 -3.01 -21.82
N PHE A 69 42.87 -3.42 -20.87
CA PHE A 69 41.46 -3.05 -20.80
C PHE A 69 41.23 -1.53 -20.69
N VAL A 70 42.01 -0.83 -19.85
CA VAL A 70 41.95 0.65 -19.75
C VAL A 70 42.38 1.31 -21.06
N PHE A 71 43.39 0.77 -21.74
CA PHE A 71 43.86 1.30 -23.02
C PHE A 71 42.87 1.09 -24.17
N VAL A 72 42.24 -0.08 -24.25
CA VAL A 72 41.19 -0.39 -25.22
C VAL A 72 39.98 0.54 -25.02
N MET A 73 39.57 0.76 -23.77
CA MET A 73 38.49 1.70 -23.44
C MET A 73 38.86 3.17 -23.74
N ALA A 74 40.12 3.57 -23.52
CA ALA A 74 40.61 4.90 -23.91
C ALA A 74 40.62 5.08 -25.44
N GLY A 75 40.96 4.03 -26.20
CA GLY A 75 40.86 3.98 -27.66
C GLY A 75 39.42 4.18 -28.15
N PHE A 76 38.45 3.53 -27.51
CA PHE A 76 37.02 3.65 -27.83
C PHE A 76 36.43 5.03 -27.57
N VAL A 77 36.82 5.71 -26.47
CA VAL A 77 36.42 7.10 -26.21
C VAL A 77 36.95 8.06 -27.28
N SER A 78 38.06 7.70 -27.92
CA SER A 78 38.67 8.46 -29.03
C SER A 78 38.17 8.07 -30.43
N GLY A 79 37.27 7.09 -30.55
CA GLY A 79 36.55 6.77 -31.79
C GLY A 79 37.35 6.11 -32.91
N ARG A 80 38.38 5.29 -32.60
CA ARG A 80 39.13 4.53 -33.60
C ARG A 80 38.78 3.04 -33.59
N ASP A 81 38.90 2.41 -34.76
CA ASP A 81 38.45 1.06 -35.07
C ASP A 81 39.27 -0.03 -34.35
N LEU A 82 38.59 -1.04 -33.80
CA LEU A 82 39.18 -1.99 -32.84
C LEU A 82 40.16 -2.98 -33.47
N ARG A 83 39.90 -3.40 -34.71
CA ARG A 83 40.76 -4.34 -35.46
C ARG A 83 42.14 -3.80 -35.76
N ALA A 84 42.27 -2.47 -35.93
CA ALA A 84 43.55 -1.86 -36.25
C ALA A 84 44.48 -1.76 -35.02
N GLN A 85 43.96 -1.92 -33.80
CA GLN A 85 44.75 -1.79 -32.57
C GLN A 85 45.26 -3.14 -32.05
N THR A 86 44.55 -4.24 -32.30
CA THR A 86 45.02 -5.59 -31.92
C THR A 86 46.27 -5.98 -32.69
N ASP A 87 46.38 -5.61 -33.96
CA ASP A 87 47.54 -5.91 -34.80
C ASP A 87 48.76 -5.05 -34.43
N VAL A 88 48.54 -3.80 -34.00
CA VAL A 88 49.62 -2.88 -33.58
C VAL A 88 50.15 -3.23 -32.18
N LEU A 89 49.29 -3.65 -31.25
CA LEU A 89 49.71 -4.09 -29.90
C LEU A 89 50.49 -5.41 -29.91
N ALA A 90 50.24 -6.28 -30.90
CA ALA A 90 51.01 -7.50 -31.10
C ALA A 90 52.45 -7.22 -31.58
N ASP A 91 52.65 -6.17 -32.38
CA ASP A 91 53.98 -5.78 -32.89
C ASP A 91 54.79 -4.92 -31.91
N GLU A 92 54.14 -4.17 -30.99
CA GLU A 92 54.81 -3.20 -30.10
C GLU A 92 55.17 -3.72 -28.70
N THR A 93 55.01 -5.01 -28.40
CA THR A 93 55.37 -5.59 -27.08
C THR A 93 56.61 -6.49 -27.12
N PRO A 94 57.84 -5.95 -27.25
CA PRO A 94 59.04 -6.73 -26.96
C PRO A 94 59.26 -6.77 -25.44
N GLU A 95 59.59 -7.97 -24.95
CA GLU A 95 60.02 -8.30 -23.57
C GLU A 95 58.94 -8.69 -22.55
N LEU A 96 58.31 -9.84 -22.79
CA LEU A 96 57.95 -10.76 -21.71
C LEU A 96 58.62 -12.11 -21.99
N VAL A 97 59.66 -12.39 -21.18
CA VAL A 97 60.38 -13.65 -20.86
C VAL A 97 60.11 -14.89 -21.75
N PRO A 98 61.15 -15.60 -22.24
CA PRO A 98 60.97 -16.69 -23.19
C PRO A 98 60.13 -17.84 -22.63
N VAL A 99 59.19 -18.25 -23.47
CA VAL A 99 58.20 -19.28 -23.27
C VAL A 99 58.87 -20.66 -23.28
N THR A 100 58.94 -21.34 -22.13
CA THR A 100 59.06 -22.80 -22.10
C THR A 100 57.69 -23.42 -22.37
N ASP A 101 57.62 -24.59 -22.99
CA ASP A 101 56.39 -25.22 -23.54
C ASP A 101 55.17 -25.35 -22.60
N ALA A 102 55.33 -25.15 -21.28
CA ALA A 102 54.23 -25.01 -20.33
C ALA A 102 53.53 -23.64 -20.35
N ASN A 103 54.20 -22.57 -20.81
CA ASN A 103 53.69 -21.20 -20.88
C ASN A 103 52.95 -20.88 -22.19
N THR A 104 53.14 -21.66 -23.27
CA THR A 104 52.41 -21.48 -24.53
C THR A 104 50.93 -21.79 -24.35
N ALA A 105 50.61 -22.89 -23.68
CA ALA A 105 49.23 -23.26 -23.32
C ALA A 105 48.59 -22.20 -22.40
N LEU A 106 49.32 -21.79 -21.35
CA LEU A 106 48.87 -20.75 -20.41
C LEU A 106 48.61 -19.39 -21.09
N ASN A 107 49.41 -19.03 -22.11
CA ASN A 107 49.23 -17.80 -22.90
C ASN A 107 48.04 -17.89 -23.86
N THR A 108 47.81 -19.03 -24.54
CA THR A 108 46.61 -19.21 -25.38
C THR A 108 45.34 -19.24 -24.54
N ASP A 109 45.39 -19.87 -23.37
CA ASP A 109 44.27 -19.96 -22.45
C ASP A 109 43.94 -18.59 -21.84
N MET A 110 44.95 -17.81 -21.45
CA MET A 110 44.76 -16.43 -21.00
C MET A 110 44.32 -15.48 -22.12
N ALA A 111 44.81 -15.65 -23.34
CA ALA A 111 44.37 -14.88 -24.50
C ALA A 111 42.90 -15.18 -24.85
N ARG A 112 42.50 -16.45 -24.77
CA ARG A 112 41.12 -16.90 -24.98
C ARG A 112 40.20 -16.36 -23.88
N ALA A 113 40.61 -16.41 -22.62
CA ALA A 113 39.89 -15.78 -21.51
C ALA A 113 39.72 -14.26 -21.74
N ALA A 114 40.78 -13.55 -22.12
CA ALA A 114 40.73 -12.12 -22.40
C ALA A 114 39.81 -11.76 -23.57
N ASP A 115 39.78 -12.59 -24.63
CA ASP A 115 38.89 -12.45 -25.79
C ASP A 115 37.41 -12.66 -25.40
N ILE A 116 37.11 -13.72 -24.63
CA ILE A 116 35.78 -13.97 -24.06
C ILE A 116 35.31 -12.79 -23.21
N TYR A 117 36.19 -12.26 -22.35
CA TYR A 117 35.87 -11.10 -21.52
C TYR A 117 35.64 -9.84 -22.36
N ALA A 118 36.45 -9.59 -23.39
CA ALA A 118 36.26 -8.45 -24.29
C ALA A 118 34.91 -8.54 -25.04
N LYS A 119 34.55 -9.74 -25.50
CA LYS A 119 33.30 -10.05 -26.19
C LYS A 119 32.07 -9.89 -25.29
N LEU A 120 32.12 -10.38 -24.05
CA LEU A 120 31.04 -10.20 -23.07
C LEU A 120 30.93 -8.75 -22.59
N MET A 121 32.05 -8.05 -22.42
CA MET A 121 32.06 -6.62 -22.08
C MET A 121 31.50 -5.78 -23.22
N TRP A 122 31.79 -6.14 -24.47
CA TRP A 122 31.14 -5.55 -25.64
C TRP A 122 29.64 -5.80 -25.59
N ALA A 123 29.20 -7.03 -25.29
CA ALA A 123 27.79 -7.37 -25.18
C ALA A 123 27.05 -6.59 -24.07
N ALA A 124 27.65 -6.48 -22.88
CA ALA A 124 27.13 -5.70 -21.77
C ALA A 124 27.11 -4.18 -22.08
N TYR A 125 28.11 -3.69 -22.82
CA TYR A 125 28.11 -2.32 -23.34
C TYR A 125 27.00 -2.10 -24.39
N CYS A 126 26.79 -3.06 -25.29
CA CYS A 126 25.70 -3.07 -26.26
C CYS A 126 24.32 -3.14 -25.60
N ARG A 127 24.21 -3.85 -24.46
CA ARG A 127 23.02 -3.89 -23.61
C ARG A 127 22.68 -2.51 -23.01
N THR A 128 23.68 -1.70 -22.66
CA THR A 128 23.50 -0.38 -22.04
C THR A 128 23.51 0.81 -23.01
N GLY A 129 24.01 0.63 -24.25
CA GLY A 129 24.10 1.65 -25.29
C GLY A 129 22.94 1.61 -26.31
N GLY A 130 22.37 2.76 -26.65
CA GLY A 130 21.24 2.91 -27.58
C GLY A 130 21.54 2.73 -29.08
N ARG A 131 22.37 1.75 -29.48
CA ARG A 131 22.61 1.45 -30.91
C ARG A 131 21.86 0.18 -31.35
N ASN A 132 21.22 0.25 -32.51
CA ASN A 132 20.57 -0.88 -33.19
C ASN A 132 21.64 -1.86 -33.69
N ILE A 133 21.98 -2.85 -32.86
CA ILE A 133 22.86 -3.96 -33.21
C ILE A 133 21.99 -5.12 -33.73
N SER A 134 22.43 -5.77 -34.81
CA SER A 134 21.65 -6.82 -35.48
C SER A 134 21.58 -8.10 -34.67
N LYS A 135 20.47 -8.84 -34.81
CA LYS A 135 20.28 -10.18 -34.22
C LYS A 135 21.47 -11.12 -34.49
N ALA A 136 21.97 -11.11 -35.73
CA ALA A 136 23.11 -11.93 -36.16
C ALA A 136 24.42 -11.65 -35.39
N ALA A 137 24.64 -10.41 -34.94
CA ALA A 137 25.82 -10.09 -34.13
C ALA A 137 25.70 -10.64 -32.70
N TYR A 138 24.48 -10.75 -32.17
CA TYR A 138 24.22 -11.42 -30.90
C TYR A 138 24.31 -12.95 -31.04
N ASP A 139 23.77 -13.51 -32.13
CA ASP A 139 23.85 -14.94 -32.42
C ASP A 139 25.32 -15.41 -32.55
N ALA A 140 26.16 -14.67 -33.28
CA ALA A 140 27.59 -14.98 -33.43
C ALA A 140 28.36 -14.90 -32.10
N LEU A 141 28.04 -13.90 -31.26
CA LEU A 141 28.62 -13.76 -29.93
C LEU A 141 28.24 -14.93 -29.02
N ILE A 142 26.99 -15.40 -29.11
CA ILE A 142 26.48 -16.54 -28.34
C ILE A 142 27.18 -17.83 -28.77
N GLU A 143 27.34 -18.07 -30.07
CA GLU A 143 28.03 -19.24 -30.63
C GLU A 143 29.50 -19.30 -30.21
N GLU A 144 30.22 -18.16 -30.21
CA GLU A 144 31.60 -18.10 -29.74
C GLU A 144 31.70 -18.38 -28.22
N VAL A 145 30.75 -17.85 -27.43
CA VAL A 145 30.68 -18.11 -25.99
C VAL A 145 30.31 -19.58 -25.69
N GLU A 146 29.52 -20.24 -26.54
CA GLU A 146 29.23 -21.69 -26.44
C GLU A 146 30.49 -22.54 -26.53
N MET A 147 31.40 -22.23 -27.46
CA MET A 147 32.66 -22.96 -27.62
C MET A 147 33.64 -22.79 -26.44
N ASP A 148 33.44 -21.76 -25.64
CA ASP A 148 34.37 -21.31 -24.60
C ASP A 148 33.86 -21.54 -23.16
N GLY A 149 32.54 -21.53 -22.97
CA GLY A 149 31.88 -21.79 -21.68
C GLY A 149 31.92 -23.26 -21.23
N GLU A 150 32.28 -24.19 -22.09
CA GLU A 150 32.40 -25.62 -21.73
C GLU A 150 33.72 -25.98 -21.04
N SER A 151 34.69 -25.05 -21.00
CA SER A 151 36.08 -25.25 -20.55
C SER A 151 36.51 -26.72 -20.38
N GLU A 152 36.50 -27.52 -21.46
CA GLU A 152 37.07 -28.87 -21.45
C GLU A 152 38.57 -28.85 -21.07
N ASN A 153 39.22 -27.67 -21.14
CA ASN A 153 40.66 -27.48 -20.96
C ASN A 153 41.06 -26.73 -19.66
N GLY A 154 40.13 -26.40 -18.74
CA GLY A 154 40.47 -25.88 -17.41
C GLY A 154 40.91 -24.40 -17.30
N VAL A 155 40.62 -23.58 -18.31
CA VAL A 155 41.07 -22.17 -18.44
C VAL A 155 40.36 -21.20 -17.50
N LEU A 156 39.09 -21.44 -17.20
CA LEU A 156 38.24 -20.56 -16.40
C LEU A 156 37.86 -21.25 -15.09
N SER A 157 37.83 -20.47 -14.00
CA SER A 157 37.25 -20.96 -12.75
C SER A 157 35.76 -21.22 -12.92
N ALA A 158 35.18 -22.08 -12.08
CA ALA A 158 33.73 -22.33 -12.05
C ALA A 158 32.92 -21.02 -11.95
N GLN A 159 33.38 -20.06 -11.15
CA GLN A 159 32.78 -18.73 -11.04
C GLN A 159 32.86 -17.95 -12.36
N GLY A 160 33.99 -18.02 -13.07
CA GLY A 160 34.16 -17.40 -14.38
C GLY A 160 33.24 -18.01 -15.43
N VAL A 161 33.12 -19.35 -15.47
CA VAL A 161 32.20 -20.05 -16.35
C VAL A 161 30.74 -19.70 -16.03
N SER A 162 30.36 -19.70 -14.75
CA SER A 162 29.00 -19.32 -14.33
C SER A 162 28.65 -17.87 -14.71
N PHE A 163 29.59 -16.94 -14.55
CA PHE A 163 29.43 -15.55 -14.98
C PHE A 163 29.14 -15.43 -16.48
N ILE A 164 29.87 -16.18 -17.31
CA ILE A 164 29.68 -16.20 -18.77
C ILE A 164 28.27 -16.67 -19.15
N TYR A 165 27.83 -17.80 -18.60
CA TYR A 165 26.47 -18.31 -18.83
C TYR A 165 25.41 -17.32 -18.32
N THR A 166 25.67 -16.61 -17.22
CA THR A 166 24.76 -15.58 -16.67
C THR A 166 24.56 -14.41 -17.64
N GLU A 167 25.66 -13.85 -18.16
CA GLU A 167 25.58 -12.74 -19.11
C GLU A 167 24.93 -13.17 -20.44
N ARG A 168 25.24 -14.39 -20.91
CA ARG A 168 24.59 -14.97 -22.09
C ARG A 168 23.08 -15.12 -21.90
N ALA A 169 22.65 -15.65 -20.75
CA ALA A 169 21.24 -15.75 -20.39
C ALA A 169 20.54 -14.39 -20.40
N ALA A 170 21.17 -13.36 -19.80
CA ALA A 170 20.61 -12.02 -19.75
C ALA A 170 20.47 -11.39 -21.16
N LEU A 171 21.43 -11.62 -22.05
CA LEU A 171 21.38 -11.15 -23.44
C LEU A 171 20.26 -11.85 -24.23
N ARG A 172 20.16 -13.19 -24.11
CA ARG A 172 19.09 -13.98 -24.74
C ARG A 172 17.71 -13.48 -24.30
N LEU A 173 17.56 -13.18 -23.00
CA LEU A 173 16.32 -12.66 -22.43
C LEU A 173 15.95 -11.27 -22.95
N GLU A 174 16.87 -10.30 -22.84
CA GLU A 174 16.54 -8.89 -23.08
C GLU A 174 16.54 -8.48 -24.57
N ARG A 175 17.44 -9.08 -25.37
CA ARG A 175 17.66 -8.65 -26.76
C ARG A 175 17.07 -9.60 -27.79
N LEU A 176 17.17 -10.91 -27.55
CA LEU A 176 16.68 -11.91 -28.48
C LEU A 176 15.24 -12.36 -28.18
N GLN A 177 14.73 -12.04 -26.98
CA GLN A 177 13.45 -12.54 -26.47
C GLN A 177 13.39 -14.07 -26.47
N ASP A 178 14.56 -14.73 -26.39
CA ASP A 178 14.68 -16.17 -26.32
C ASP A 178 14.69 -16.62 -24.85
N ILE A 179 13.50 -16.83 -24.32
CA ILE A 179 13.30 -17.22 -22.93
C ILE A 179 13.78 -18.67 -22.69
N ASN A 180 13.63 -19.56 -23.67
CA ASN A 180 14.02 -20.96 -23.51
C ASN A 180 15.54 -21.08 -23.41
N GLY A 181 16.28 -20.47 -24.34
CA GLY A 181 17.74 -20.48 -24.31
C GLY A 181 18.32 -19.69 -23.13
N ALA A 182 17.65 -18.61 -22.70
CA ALA A 182 18.05 -17.89 -21.49
C ALA A 182 17.87 -18.74 -20.22
N GLU A 183 16.78 -19.50 -20.13
CA GLU A 183 16.50 -20.36 -18.97
C GLU A 183 17.48 -21.54 -18.88
N GLU A 184 17.85 -22.14 -20.00
CA GLU A 184 18.86 -23.19 -20.06
C GLU A 184 20.22 -22.69 -19.56
N ASP A 185 20.65 -21.54 -20.06
CA ASP A 185 21.93 -20.93 -19.69
C ASP A 185 21.99 -20.55 -18.21
N VAL A 186 20.94 -19.92 -17.69
CA VAL A 186 20.96 -19.47 -16.30
C VAL A 186 20.93 -20.66 -15.33
N ARG A 187 20.21 -21.73 -15.67
CA ARG A 187 20.19 -22.95 -14.85
C ARG A 187 21.55 -23.65 -14.88
N ARG A 188 22.24 -23.61 -16.02
CA ARG A 188 23.63 -24.09 -16.10
C ARG A 188 24.58 -23.22 -15.26
N ALA A 189 24.43 -21.91 -15.30
CA ALA A 189 25.21 -20.99 -14.47
C ALA A 189 25.07 -21.30 -12.97
N ILE A 190 23.83 -21.50 -12.50
CA ILE A 190 23.52 -21.82 -11.09
C ILE A 190 24.03 -23.21 -10.71
N GLN A 191 23.99 -24.18 -11.63
CA GLN A 191 24.55 -25.52 -11.38
C GLN A 191 26.08 -25.47 -11.18
N ILE A 192 26.77 -24.62 -11.92
CA ILE A 192 28.23 -24.46 -11.85
C ILE A 192 28.64 -23.66 -10.60
N ASP A 193 27.92 -22.59 -10.30
CA ASP A 193 28.14 -21.75 -9.12
C ASP A 193 26.79 -21.44 -8.43
N PRO A 194 26.40 -22.24 -7.42
CA PRO A 194 25.17 -22.02 -6.67
C PRO A 194 25.14 -20.73 -5.85
N GLU A 195 26.28 -20.06 -5.64
CA GLU A 195 26.37 -18.79 -4.89
C GLU A 195 26.28 -17.56 -5.82
N ASN A 196 26.16 -17.76 -7.14
CA ASN A 196 26.06 -16.67 -8.10
C ASN A 196 24.70 -15.96 -8.03
N VAL A 197 24.67 -14.84 -7.30
CA VAL A 197 23.48 -13.99 -7.11
C VAL A 197 22.99 -13.37 -8.42
N ASP A 198 23.91 -12.96 -9.32
CA ASP A 198 23.56 -12.38 -10.62
C ASP A 198 22.80 -13.41 -11.48
N ALA A 199 23.22 -14.68 -11.45
CA ALA A 199 22.52 -15.78 -12.14
C ALA A 199 21.11 -15.99 -11.57
N LYS A 200 20.97 -16.05 -10.24
CA LYS A 200 19.65 -16.21 -9.59
C LYS A 200 18.72 -15.04 -9.90
N TRP A 201 19.26 -13.81 -9.98
CA TRP A 201 18.48 -12.64 -10.37
C TRP A 201 17.99 -12.72 -11.83
N VAL A 202 18.85 -13.18 -12.76
CA VAL A 202 18.42 -13.43 -14.15
C VAL A 202 17.34 -14.52 -14.20
N LEU A 203 17.46 -15.59 -13.41
CA LEU A 203 16.42 -16.62 -13.30
C LEU A 203 15.10 -16.03 -12.79
N ALA A 204 15.13 -15.17 -11.76
CA ALA A 204 13.92 -14.49 -11.27
C ALA A 204 13.20 -13.70 -12.37
N GLN A 205 13.93 -12.95 -13.20
CA GLN A 205 13.38 -12.21 -14.34
C GLN A 205 12.79 -13.14 -15.41
N ILE A 206 13.46 -14.26 -15.69
CA ILE A 206 12.96 -15.28 -16.62
C ILE A 206 11.63 -15.85 -16.12
N LEU A 207 11.53 -16.17 -14.83
CA LEU A 207 10.31 -16.68 -14.22
C LEU A 207 9.18 -15.64 -14.26
N GLU A 208 9.46 -14.35 -14.05
CA GLU A 208 8.49 -13.26 -14.25
C GLU A 208 7.98 -13.23 -15.71
N LYS A 209 8.88 -13.33 -16.69
CA LYS A 209 8.51 -13.38 -18.11
C LYS A 209 7.67 -14.61 -18.46
N ARG A 210 7.98 -15.76 -17.87
CA ARG A 210 7.15 -16.97 -17.99
C ARG A 210 5.76 -16.76 -17.43
N LEU A 211 5.66 -16.09 -16.27
CA LEU A 211 4.39 -15.75 -15.63
C LEU A 211 3.54 -14.85 -16.53
N GLU A 212 4.14 -13.81 -17.12
CA GLU A 212 3.47 -12.91 -18.08
C GLU A 212 2.96 -13.66 -19.33
N GLN A 213 3.73 -14.65 -19.80
CA GLN A 213 3.35 -15.48 -20.94
C GLN A 213 2.33 -16.57 -20.60
N ASN A 214 2.04 -16.79 -19.31
CA ASN A 214 1.31 -17.97 -18.87
C ASN A 214 -0.22 -17.84 -19.02
N GLY A 215 -0.63 -18.05 -20.27
CA GLY A 215 -1.74 -18.92 -20.67
C GLY A 215 -1.31 -19.95 -21.72
N ARG A 216 0.00 -20.26 -21.87
CA ARG A 216 0.55 -21.09 -22.96
C ARG A 216 1.59 -22.15 -22.56
N GLY A 217 1.92 -22.32 -21.28
CA GLY A 217 2.90 -23.31 -20.80
C GLY A 217 2.27 -24.52 -20.08
N ASN A 218 3.06 -25.59 -19.90
CA ASN A 218 2.67 -26.84 -19.21
C ASN A 218 2.82 -26.79 -17.67
N ARG A 219 3.43 -25.73 -17.11
CA ARG A 219 3.58 -25.55 -15.65
C ARG A 219 2.41 -24.77 -15.08
N SER A 220 1.95 -25.15 -13.89
CA SER A 220 0.92 -24.41 -13.20
C SER A 220 1.44 -23.05 -12.74
N MET A 221 0.57 -22.03 -12.73
CA MET A 221 0.87 -20.70 -12.18
C MET A 221 1.42 -20.79 -10.75
N ARG A 222 0.91 -21.74 -9.96
CA ARG A 222 1.32 -21.94 -8.57
C ARG A 222 2.77 -22.40 -8.45
N GLU A 223 3.18 -23.38 -9.25
CA GLU A 223 4.56 -23.87 -9.24
C GLU A 223 5.56 -22.78 -9.61
N LEU A 224 5.23 -21.93 -10.59
CA LEU A 224 6.09 -20.80 -10.95
C LEU A 224 6.23 -19.80 -9.81
N LEU A 225 5.14 -19.45 -9.13
CA LEU A 225 5.17 -18.51 -8.02
C LEU A 225 5.96 -19.04 -6.82
N GLU A 226 5.88 -20.34 -6.53
CA GLU A 226 6.69 -20.97 -5.47
C GLU A 226 8.18 -21.03 -5.84
N GLU A 227 8.51 -21.30 -7.11
CA GLU A 227 9.91 -21.24 -7.58
C GLU A 227 10.44 -19.80 -7.48
N MET A 228 9.67 -18.80 -7.90
CA MET A 228 10.02 -17.38 -7.76
C MET A 228 10.25 -16.99 -6.29
N LEU A 229 9.38 -17.48 -5.39
CA LEU A 229 9.53 -17.25 -3.95
C LEU A 229 10.84 -17.85 -3.42
N SER A 230 11.18 -19.08 -3.84
CA SER A 230 12.44 -19.75 -3.46
C SER A 230 13.66 -18.98 -3.97
N VAL A 231 13.69 -18.63 -5.25
CA VAL A 231 14.79 -17.88 -5.87
C VAL A 231 14.96 -16.52 -5.17
N GLY A 232 13.86 -15.82 -4.87
CA GLY A 232 13.90 -14.56 -4.12
C GLY A 232 14.54 -14.70 -2.73
N LYS A 233 14.24 -15.79 -1.99
CA LYS A 233 14.86 -16.07 -0.68
C LYS A 233 16.35 -16.31 -0.81
N GLU A 234 16.77 -17.14 -1.76
CA GLU A 234 18.18 -17.44 -1.97
C GLU A 234 19.00 -16.19 -2.33
N ILE A 235 18.43 -15.27 -3.13
CA ILE A 235 19.09 -14.01 -3.48
C ILE A 235 19.35 -13.17 -2.23
N VAL A 236 18.35 -12.98 -1.36
CA VAL A 236 18.49 -12.14 -0.16
C VAL A 236 19.30 -12.81 0.96
N GLU A 237 19.39 -14.13 0.96
CA GLU A 237 20.26 -14.89 1.88
C GLU A 237 21.74 -14.72 1.49
N LEU A 238 22.04 -14.77 0.19
CA LEU A 238 23.41 -14.60 -0.33
C LEU A 238 23.86 -13.13 -0.35
N ASP A 239 22.94 -12.21 -0.64
CA ASP A 239 23.19 -10.76 -0.61
C ASP A 239 22.05 -10.03 0.13
N PRO A 240 22.18 -9.85 1.46
CA PRO A 240 21.17 -9.17 2.29
C PRO A 240 20.89 -7.71 1.92
N ASP A 241 21.76 -7.06 1.15
CA ASP A 241 21.58 -5.68 0.71
C ASP A 241 21.09 -5.58 -0.75
N HIS A 242 20.77 -6.72 -1.40
CA HIS A 242 20.28 -6.78 -2.77
C HIS A 242 18.86 -6.22 -2.90
N SER A 243 18.74 -4.97 -3.32
CA SER A 243 17.45 -4.28 -3.38
C SER A 243 16.42 -4.93 -4.30
N ASP A 244 16.82 -5.36 -5.51
CA ASP A 244 15.83 -5.93 -6.45
C ASP A 244 15.32 -7.30 -6.01
N GLY A 245 16.14 -8.09 -5.31
CA GLY A 245 15.80 -9.36 -4.67
C GLY A 245 14.79 -9.18 -3.55
N HIS A 246 15.01 -8.23 -2.62
CA HIS A 246 14.00 -7.90 -1.60
C HIS A 246 12.68 -7.42 -2.21
N ARG A 247 12.72 -6.62 -3.28
CA ARG A 247 11.51 -6.18 -3.98
C ARG A 247 10.79 -7.34 -4.64
N HIS A 248 11.51 -8.23 -5.32
CA HIS A 248 10.94 -9.43 -5.94
C HIS A 248 10.32 -10.35 -4.89
N LEU A 249 11.08 -10.71 -3.85
CA LEU A 249 10.63 -11.55 -2.76
C LEU A 249 9.40 -10.96 -2.06
N GLY A 250 9.44 -9.66 -1.72
CA GLY A 250 8.35 -8.96 -1.07
C GLY A 250 7.05 -8.96 -1.88
N ASN A 251 7.15 -8.75 -3.20
CA ASN A 251 5.99 -8.76 -4.09
C ASN A 251 5.37 -10.14 -4.25
N ILE A 252 6.18 -11.18 -4.45
CA ILE A 252 5.69 -12.56 -4.60
C ILE A 252 5.11 -13.08 -3.29
N ALA A 253 5.78 -12.82 -2.17
CA ALA A 253 5.30 -13.20 -0.85
C ALA A 253 3.96 -12.52 -0.50
N ARG A 254 3.82 -11.22 -0.81
CA ARG A 254 2.55 -10.49 -0.66
C ARG A 254 1.43 -11.09 -1.50
N TYR A 255 1.71 -11.42 -2.77
CA TYR A 255 0.72 -12.01 -3.67
C TYR A 255 0.25 -13.38 -3.17
N LEU A 256 1.20 -14.28 -2.88
CA LEU A 256 0.88 -15.63 -2.38
C LEU A 256 0.19 -15.60 -1.02
N GLY A 257 0.65 -14.75 -0.09
CA GLY A 257 0.01 -14.61 1.22
C GLY A 257 -1.46 -14.19 1.12
N LYS A 258 -1.80 -13.32 0.15
CA LYS A 258 -3.19 -12.92 -0.10
C LYS A 258 -4.01 -14.02 -0.79
N VAL A 259 -3.44 -14.69 -1.80
CA VAL A 259 -4.16 -15.72 -2.59
C VAL A 259 -4.40 -16.99 -1.77
N GLU A 260 -3.43 -17.39 -0.96
CA GLU A 260 -3.50 -18.60 -0.14
C GLU A 260 -4.01 -18.34 1.28
N ASN A 261 -4.21 -17.07 1.66
CA ASN A 261 -4.56 -16.64 3.02
C ASN A 261 -3.54 -17.15 4.06
N ASP A 262 -2.25 -17.04 3.75
CA ASP A 262 -1.13 -17.47 4.59
C ASP A 262 -0.42 -16.26 5.24
N PRO A 263 -0.63 -16.02 6.55
CA PRO A 263 0.00 -14.91 7.26
C PRO A 263 1.54 -14.96 7.25
N SER A 264 2.13 -16.15 7.18
CA SER A 264 3.59 -16.34 7.20
C SER A 264 4.24 -15.72 5.97
N LYS A 265 3.56 -15.78 4.82
CA LYS A 265 4.02 -15.15 3.57
C LYS A 265 3.84 -13.63 3.59
N ILE A 266 2.81 -13.13 4.28
CA ILE A 266 2.68 -11.68 4.51
C ILE A 266 3.80 -11.15 5.43
N GLU A 267 4.16 -11.87 6.49
CA GLU A 267 5.29 -11.47 7.35
C GLU A 267 6.64 -11.53 6.61
N LEU A 268 6.82 -12.48 5.69
CA LEU A 268 7.97 -12.50 4.79
C LEU A 268 8.01 -11.28 3.87
N ALA A 269 6.86 -10.85 3.34
CA ALA A 269 6.76 -9.63 2.57
C ALA A 269 7.14 -8.40 3.41
N ILE A 270 6.59 -8.28 4.63
CA ILE A 270 6.92 -7.21 5.58
C ILE A 270 8.42 -7.17 5.85
N THR A 271 9.06 -8.33 6.06
CA THR A 271 10.51 -8.42 6.30
C THR A 271 11.31 -7.90 5.11
N SER A 272 10.92 -8.26 3.89
CA SER A 272 11.58 -7.81 2.66
C SER A 272 11.40 -6.30 2.43
N PHE A 273 10.21 -5.76 2.68
CA PHE A 273 9.96 -4.32 2.57
C PHE A 273 10.64 -3.50 3.68
N LYS A 274 10.79 -4.05 4.89
CA LYS A 274 11.65 -3.45 5.94
C LYS A 274 13.11 -3.38 5.52
N ALA A 275 13.62 -4.41 4.84
CA ALA A 275 14.97 -4.35 4.29
C ALA A 275 15.10 -3.25 3.22
N LEU A 276 14.10 -3.09 2.35
CA LEU A 276 14.07 -2.02 1.34
C LEU A 276 14.05 -0.62 1.96
N THR A 277 13.30 -0.40 3.05
CA THR A 277 13.29 0.90 3.74
C THR A 277 14.61 1.16 4.48
N ARG A 278 15.36 0.12 4.87
CA ARG A 278 16.74 0.25 5.39
C ARG A 278 17.74 0.59 4.28
N ILE A 279 17.67 -0.10 3.13
CA ILE A 279 18.61 0.08 2.00
C ILE A 279 18.37 1.43 1.30
N MET A 280 17.10 1.83 1.11
CA MET A 280 16.69 3.05 0.42
C MET A 280 15.73 3.90 1.29
N PRO A 281 16.22 4.52 2.37
CA PRO A 281 15.37 5.18 3.38
C PRO A 281 14.62 6.42 2.90
N PHE A 282 15.01 7.00 1.77
CA PHE A 282 14.38 8.18 1.16
C PHE A 282 13.51 7.85 -0.06
N ARG A 283 13.18 6.58 -0.30
CA ARG A 283 12.19 6.21 -1.31
C ARG A 283 10.81 6.02 -0.67
N ALA A 284 9.95 7.02 -0.85
CA ALA A 284 8.58 7.04 -0.32
C ALA A 284 7.77 5.78 -0.69
N GLN A 285 7.96 5.25 -1.91
CA GLN A 285 7.26 4.06 -2.39
C GLN A 285 7.39 2.86 -1.44
N PHE A 286 8.58 2.57 -0.90
CA PHE A 286 8.77 1.40 -0.04
C PHE A 286 8.14 1.57 1.34
N HIS A 287 8.13 2.80 1.86
CA HIS A 287 7.41 3.11 3.10
C HIS A 287 5.90 3.00 2.89
N TRP A 288 5.38 3.38 1.72
CA TRP A 288 3.98 3.16 1.36
C TRP A 288 3.67 1.66 1.31
N GLU A 289 4.40 0.89 0.51
CA GLU A 289 4.14 -0.55 0.34
C GLU A 289 4.21 -1.31 1.68
N LEU A 290 5.13 -0.90 2.56
CA LEU A 290 5.20 -1.42 3.92
C LEU A 290 3.98 -1.02 4.78
N ALA A 291 3.53 0.24 4.68
CA ALA A 291 2.35 0.73 5.39
C ALA A 291 1.07 -0.04 5.01
N GLU A 292 0.87 -0.30 3.71
CA GLU A 292 -0.26 -1.10 3.22
C GLU A 292 -0.25 -2.53 3.75
N LEU A 293 0.94 -3.14 3.82
CA LEU A 293 1.08 -4.48 4.40
C LEU A 293 0.69 -4.49 5.87
N TYR A 294 1.15 -3.50 6.65
CA TYR A 294 0.76 -3.37 8.05
C TYR A 294 -0.74 -3.13 8.23
N GLU A 295 -1.32 -2.26 7.41
CA GLU A 295 -2.74 -1.99 7.45
C GLU A 295 -3.56 -3.25 7.11
N SER A 296 -3.13 -4.05 6.13
CA SER A 296 -3.79 -5.31 5.78
C SER A 296 -3.78 -6.35 6.92
N GLN A 297 -2.83 -6.23 7.85
CA GLN A 297 -2.73 -7.06 9.05
C GLN A 297 -3.36 -6.40 10.28
N ASN A 298 -4.10 -5.29 10.11
CA ASN A 298 -4.67 -4.49 11.18
C ASN A 298 -3.61 -3.99 12.20
N ARG A 299 -2.35 -3.85 11.78
CA ARG A 299 -1.22 -3.34 12.58
C ARG A 299 -1.17 -1.82 12.45
N LEU A 300 -2.24 -1.15 12.89
CA LEU A 300 -2.49 0.28 12.62
C LEU A 300 -1.36 1.21 13.11
N GLY A 301 -0.74 0.92 14.26
CA GLY A 301 0.37 1.73 14.78
C GLY A 301 1.61 1.71 13.89
N GLU A 302 1.97 0.56 13.33
CA GLU A 302 3.11 0.44 12.40
C GLU A 302 2.78 1.00 11.02
N ALA A 303 1.51 0.86 10.58
CA ALA A 303 1.01 1.48 9.36
C ALA A 303 1.10 3.01 9.45
N LEU A 304 0.65 3.60 10.56
CA LEU A 304 0.75 5.05 10.82
C LEU A 304 2.19 5.54 10.71
N GLN A 305 3.15 4.93 11.42
CA GLN A 305 4.56 5.31 11.36
C GLN A 305 5.13 5.25 9.93
N SER A 306 4.73 4.22 9.17
CA SER A 306 5.19 4.03 7.79
C SER A 306 4.58 5.10 6.86
N TYR A 307 3.28 5.40 6.99
CA TYR A 307 2.63 6.48 6.23
C TYR A 307 3.15 7.87 6.60
N GLU A 308 3.44 8.14 7.87
CA GLU A 308 4.10 9.38 8.32
C GLU A 308 5.45 9.56 7.65
N ARG A 309 6.20 8.47 7.48
CA ARG A 309 7.47 8.51 6.78
C ARG A 309 7.29 8.84 5.29
N VAL A 310 6.22 8.35 4.65
CA VAL A 310 5.87 8.69 3.26
C VAL A 310 5.64 10.20 3.12
N VAL A 311 4.78 10.79 3.96
CA VAL A 311 4.48 12.24 3.87
C VAL A 311 5.65 13.13 4.29
N THR A 312 6.58 12.62 5.09
CA THR A 312 7.83 13.31 5.42
C THR A 312 8.78 13.37 4.23
N ILE A 313 8.85 12.30 3.42
CA ILE A 313 9.71 12.21 2.23
C ILE A 313 9.06 12.94 1.04
N SER A 314 7.75 12.77 0.87
CA SER A 314 6.96 13.24 -0.26
C SER A 314 5.68 13.95 0.22
N PRO A 315 5.78 15.17 0.77
CA PRO A 315 4.63 15.92 1.29
C PRO A 315 3.60 16.30 0.21
N GLU A 316 3.96 16.24 -1.06
CA GLU A 316 3.12 16.48 -2.23
C GLU A 316 2.10 15.37 -2.50
N GLN A 317 2.32 14.16 -1.98
CA GLN A 317 1.43 13.02 -2.20
C GLN A 317 0.19 13.07 -1.29
N LYS A 318 -0.81 13.90 -1.65
CA LYS A 318 -2.01 14.13 -0.82
C LYS A 318 -2.96 12.94 -0.67
N SER A 319 -2.90 11.96 -1.58
CA SER A 319 -3.60 10.69 -1.38
C SER A 319 -3.19 10.01 -0.06
N VAL A 320 -1.91 10.11 0.29
CA VAL A 320 -1.36 9.52 1.52
C VAL A 320 -1.81 10.31 2.76
N TRP A 321 -1.91 11.63 2.67
CA TRP A 321 -2.47 12.46 3.75
C TRP A 321 -3.92 12.11 4.06
N ASN A 322 -4.75 11.84 3.04
CA ASN A 322 -6.10 11.34 3.26
C ASN A 322 -6.10 9.96 3.93
N ARG A 323 -5.21 9.05 3.50
CA ARG A 323 -5.10 7.74 4.12
C ARG A 323 -4.68 7.83 5.59
N LEU A 324 -3.71 8.68 5.89
CA LEU A 324 -3.28 8.97 7.26
C LEU A 324 -4.42 9.54 8.11
N GLY A 325 -5.20 10.48 7.55
CA GLY A 325 -6.39 11.01 8.21
C GLY A 325 -7.43 9.92 8.53
N GLN A 326 -7.67 8.98 7.61
CA GLN A 326 -8.57 7.85 7.84
C GLN A 326 -8.07 6.91 8.95
N LEU A 327 -6.78 6.60 8.98
CA LEU A 327 -6.17 5.80 10.05
C LEU A 327 -6.26 6.50 11.41
N TYR A 328 -6.11 7.82 11.44
CA TYR A 328 -6.30 8.62 12.64
C TYR A 328 -7.75 8.63 13.12
N LEU A 329 -8.74 8.68 12.22
CA LEU A 329 -10.15 8.50 12.58
C LEU A 329 -10.40 7.13 13.22
N GLN A 330 -9.83 6.06 12.66
CA GLN A 330 -9.98 4.70 13.18
C GLN A 330 -9.34 4.50 14.55
N THR A 331 -8.23 5.18 14.81
CA THR A 331 -7.52 5.11 16.10
C THR A 331 -8.03 6.10 17.13
N GLY A 332 -9.00 6.96 16.76
CA GLY A 332 -9.62 7.95 17.65
C GLY A 332 -8.84 9.25 17.83
N ASP A 333 -7.72 9.45 17.12
CA ASP A 333 -7.00 10.74 17.12
C ASP A 333 -7.64 11.71 16.12
N TYR A 334 -8.79 12.26 16.49
CA TYR A 334 -9.55 13.18 15.66
C TYR A 334 -8.78 14.47 15.35
N SER A 335 -7.84 14.87 16.21
CA SER A 335 -7.02 16.07 16.02
C SER A 335 -5.96 15.85 14.93
N ALA A 336 -5.26 14.71 14.95
CA ALA A 336 -4.33 14.34 13.89
C ALA A 336 -5.06 14.05 12.55
N ALA A 337 -6.27 13.48 12.62
CA ALA A 337 -7.12 13.30 11.45
C ALA A 337 -7.45 14.64 10.78
N LEU A 338 -7.95 15.62 11.56
CA LEU A 338 -8.25 16.97 11.07
C LEU A 338 -7.03 17.62 10.43
N ARG A 339 -5.87 17.61 11.10
CA ARG A 339 -4.62 18.16 10.53
C ARG A 339 -4.27 17.54 9.19
N SER A 340 -4.41 16.21 9.08
CA SER A 340 -4.07 15.48 7.86
C SER A 340 -4.97 15.86 6.69
N PHE A 341 -6.28 15.92 6.92
CA PHE A 341 -7.24 16.32 5.88
C PHE A 341 -7.18 17.82 5.54
N LEU A 342 -6.98 18.70 6.53
CA LEU A 342 -6.83 20.14 6.29
C LEU A 342 -5.58 20.44 5.46
N THR A 343 -4.48 19.71 5.68
CA THR A 343 -3.26 19.81 4.86
C THR A 343 -3.53 19.52 3.37
N VAL A 344 -4.53 18.68 3.07
CA VAL A 344 -4.97 18.43 1.69
C VAL A 344 -5.69 19.64 1.13
N LEU A 345 -6.66 20.19 1.87
CA LEU A 345 -7.46 21.36 1.43
C LEU A 345 -6.60 22.61 1.27
N GLU A 346 -5.73 22.92 2.24
CA GLU A 346 -4.80 24.07 2.18
C GLU A 346 -3.88 23.99 0.96
N SER A 347 -3.44 22.79 0.59
CA SER A 347 -2.60 22.58 -0.59
C SER A 347 -3.34 22.76 -1.91
N ILE A 348 -4.65 22.53 -1.93
CA ILE A 348 -5.52 22.80 -3.08
C ILE A 348 -5.80 24.30 -3.18
N GLU A 349 -6.15 24.95 -2.07
CA GLU A 349 -6.47 26.38 -2.00
C GLU A 349 -5.28 27.27 -2.35
N SER A 350 -4.09 26.93 -1.84
CA SER A 350 -2.85 27.64 -2.16
C SER A 350 -2.39 27.48 -3.62
N GLY A 351 -3.03 26.59 -4.39
CA GLY A 351 -2.60 26.24 -5.74
C GLY A 351 -1.31 25.43 -5.80
N ALA A 352 -0.78 24.98 -4.64
CA ALA A 352 0.39 24.10 -4.57
C ALA A 352 0.13 22.76 -5.28
N ILE A 353 -1.13 22.35 -5.34
CA ILE A 353 -1.63 21.29 -6.23
C ILE A 353 -2.72 21.91 -7.08
N PRO A 354 -2.71 21.72 -8.42
CA PRO A 354 -3.81 22.17 -9.25
C PRO A 354 -5.08 21.57 -8.67
N ARG A 355 -6.10 22.40 -8.39
CA ARG A 355 -7.41 21.88 -8.00
C ARG A 355 -7.74 20.78 -9.01
N PRO A 356 -7.82 19.52 -8.57
CA PRO A 356 -7.98 18.42 -9.51
C PRO A 356 -9.22 18.79 -10.33
N SER A 357 -9.13 18.66 -11.66
CA SER A 357 -10.33 18.75 -12.48
C SER A 357 -11.41 17.92 -11.80
N PRO A 358 -12.70 18.31 -11.84
CA PRO A 358 -13.78 17.50 -11.26
C PRO A 358 -13.73 16.03 -11.68
N ASN A 359 -12.98 15.69 -12.73
CA ASN A 359 -12.74 14.35 -13.28
C ASN A 359 -11.44 13.64 -12.80
N SER A 360 -10.52 14.29 -12.07
CA SER A 360 -9.12 13.83 -11.91
C SER A 360 -8.78 13.17 -10.57
N SER A 361 -9.41 13.52 -9.44
CA SER A 361 -9.15 12.86 -8.16
C SER A 361 -10.26 13.05 -7.13
N TRP A 362 -10.51 12.04 -6.29
CA TRP A 362 -11.43 12.09 -5.14
C TRP A 362 -10.84 12.78 -3.91
N THR A 363 -9.58 13.21 -3.98
CA THR A 363 -8.79 13.70 -2.84
C THR A 363 -9.48 14.83 -2.04
N GLU A 364 -10.07 15.82 -2.72
CA GLU A 364 -10.78 16.94 -2.06
C GLU A 364 -12.07 16.46 -1.37
N ILE A 365 -12.84 15.58 -2.02
CA ILE A 365 -14.09 15.00 -1.50
C ILE A 365 -13.80 14.14 -0.27
N ASP A 366 -12.80 13.27 -0.34
CA ASP A 366 -12.40 12.39 0.75
C ASP A 366 -11.89 13.20 1.96
N ALA A 367 -11.18 14.31 1.72
CA ALA A 367 -10.74 15.22 2.78
C ALA A 367 -11.93 15.89 3.48
N HIS A 368 -12.89 16.46 2.72
CA HIS A 368 -14.11 17.03 3.30
C HIS A 368 -14.93 15.98 4.08
N SER A 369 -15.07 14.78 3.55
CA SER A 369 -15.81 13.69 4.19
C SER A 369 -15.13 13.27 5.49
N GLY A 370 -13.80 13.12 5.48
CA GLY A 370 -12.99 12.81 6.66
C GLY A 370 -13.05 13.90 7.75
N ILE A 371 -13.01 15.18 7.35
CA ILE A 371 -13.16 16.31 8.28
C ILE A 371 -14.54 16.31 8.92
N SER A 372 -15.60 16.04 8.14
CA SER A 372 -16.95 15.94 8.69
C SER A 372 -17.03 14.86 9.77
N LEU A 373 -16.51 13.67 9.49
CA LEU A 373 -16.48 12.56 10.47
C LEU A 373 -15.67 12.93 11.73
N ALA A 374 -14.54 13.60 11.58
CA ALA A 374 -13.74 14.04 12.73
C ALA A 374 -14.51 15.05 13.61
N TYR A 375 -15.21 16.01 12.99
CA TYR A 375 -16.02 16.98 13.74
C TYR A 375 -17.28 16.37 14.35
N GLN A 376 -17.90 15.38 13.71
CA GLN A 376 -18.99 14.60 14.31
C GLN A 376 -18.52 13.88 15.57
N ALA A 377 -17.30 13.32 15.58
CA ALA A 377 -16.76 12.65 16.76
C ALA A 377 -16.40 13.62 17.90
N GLN A 378 -16.27 14.92 17.61
CA GLN A 378 -16.03 15.99 18.57
C GLN A 378 -17.31 16.78 18.92
N ASP A 379 -18.49 16.28 18.54
CA ASP A 379 -19.79 16.94 18.71
C ASP A 379 -19.86 18.37 18.12
N ASN A 380 -19.04 18.67 17.11
CA ASN A 380 -19.05 19.97 16.42
C ASN A 380 -19.93 19.91 15.16
N PHE A 381 -21.23 20.09 15.38
CA PHE A 381 -22.26 20.02 14.34
C PHE A 381 -22.02 20.96 13.16
N GLU A 382 -21.85 22.26 13.43
CA GLU A 382 -21.79 23.29 12.38
C GLU A 382 -20.67 23.03 11.37
N LYS A 383 -19.49 22.64 11.87
CA LYS A 383 -18.36 22.31 11.00
C LYS A 383 -18.57 20.97 10.30
N ALA A 384 -19.16 19.98 10.97
CA ALA A 384 -19.49 18.71 10.34
C ALA A 384 -20.47 18.89 9.16
N GLU A 385 -21.53 19.67 9.34
CA GLU A 385 -22.52 20.06 8.31
C GLU A 385 -21.84 20.78 7.14
N HIS A 386 -20.99 21.77 7.45
CA HIS A 386 -20.27 22.52 6.43
C HIS A 386 -19.44 21.61 5.52
N HIS A 387 -18.60 20.75 6.10
CA HIS A 387 -17.69 19.92 5.30
C HIS A 387 -18.42 18.83 4.52
N ILE A 388 -19.46 18.17 5.08
CA ILE A 388 -20.21 17.17 4.31
C ILE A 388 -21.00 17.82 3.17
N THR A 389 -21.51 19.03 3.36
CA THR A 389 -22.22 19.79 2.32
C THR A 389 -21.27 20.16 1.18
N SER A 390 -20.03 20.57 1.50
CA SER A 390 -18.98 20.78 0.49
C SER A 390 -18.63 19.50 -0.27
N ALA A 391 -18.54 18.35 0.40
CA ALA A 391 -18.32 17.07 -0.26
C ALA A 391 -19.47 16.72 -1.23
N ILE A 392 -20.72 16.92 -0.82
CA ILE A 392 -21.91 16.71 -1.67
C ILE A 392 -21.87 17.64 -2.89
N ALA A 393 -21.54 18.92 -2.71
CA ALA A 393 -21.45 19.88 -3.80
C ALA A 393 -20.41 19.47 -4.85
N LEU A 394 -19.23 19.02 -4.42
CA LEU A 394 -18.18 18.51 -5.31
C LEU A 394 -18.61 17.23 -6.05
N LEU A 395 -19.29 16.33 -5.36
CA LEU A 395 -19.85 15.11 -5.95
C LEU A 395 -20.90 15.45 -7.03
N GLU A 396 -21.80 16.39 -6.75
CA GLU A 396 -22.83 16.85 -7.68
C GLU A 396 -22.24 17.58 -8.89
N GLU A 397 -21.24 18.43 -8.69
CA GLU A 397 -20.50 19.10 -9.77
C GLU A 397 -19.89 18.06 -10.73
N ARG A 398 -19.24 17.03 -10.18
CA ARG A 398 -18.71 15.91 -10.97
C ARG A 398 -19.81 15.14 -11.70
N ALA A 399 -20.99 14.99 -11.09
CA ALA A 399 -22.11 14.29 -11.72
C ALA A 399 -22.63 15.09 -12.93
N LEU A 400 -22.66 16.42 -12.81
CA LEU A 400 -23.07 17.32 -13.87
C LEU A 400 -22.04 17.37 -15.01
N SER A 401 -20.74 17.43 -14.70
CA SER A 401 -19.67 17.41 -15.72
C SER A 401 -19.69 16.13 -16.55
N MET A 402 -20.00 14.99 -15.92
CA MET A 402 -20.15 13.71 -16.62
C MET A 402 -21.40 13.64 -17.51
N ARG A 403 -22.47 14.37 -17.17
CA ARG A 403 -23.70 14.42 -17.99
C ARG A 403 -23.53 15.28 -19.25
N SER A 404 -22.70 16.33 -19.22
CA SER A 404 -22.47 17.22 -20.35
C SER A 404 -21.45 16.69 -21.37
N GLY A 405 -20.63 15.70 -20.99
CA GLY A 405 -19.67 15.04 -21.88
C GLY A 405 -20.31 14.03 -22.85
N ASN A 406 -20.08 14.20 -24.16
CA ASN A 406 -20.56 13.27 -25.18
C ASN A 406 -19.96 11.84 -25.01
N ARG A 407 -20.84 10.82 -25.07
CA ARG A 407 -20.62 9.35 -25.30
C ARG A 407 -20.17 8.41 -24.16
N THR A 408 -21.12 7.54 -23.77
CA THR A 408 -21.17 6.05 -23.87
C THR A 408 -19.88 5.21 -23.85
N SER A 409 -19.14 5.15 -22.75
CA SER A 409 -18.23 4.02 -22.48
C SER A 409 -18.67 3.26 -21.23
N ARG A 410 -18.40 1.94 -21.16
CA ARG A 410 -18.74 1.12 -19.99
C ARG A 410 -18.05 1.62 -18.72
N ALA A 411 -16.81 2.09 -18.83
CA ALA A 411 -16.07 2.72 -17.73
C ALA A 411 -16.77 3.98 -17.20
N LYS A 412 -17.34 4.82 -18.07
CA LYS A 412 -18.13 5.98 -17.65
C LYS A 412 -19.48 5.58 -17.03
N SER A 413 -20.05 4.44 -17.43
CA SER A 413 -21.27 3.94 -16.78
C SER A 413 -21.03 3.44 -15.35
N THR A 414 -19.92 2.74 -15.10
CA THR A 414 -19.54 2.29 -13.76
C THR A 414 -19.22 3.47 -12.85
N GLU A 415 -18.52 4.49 -13.38
CA GLU A 415 -18.21 5.70 -12.62
C GLU A 415 -19.45 6.52 -12.26
N ARG A 416 -20.45 6.59 -13.15
CA ARG A 416 -21.73 7.24 -12.84
C ARG A 416 -22.51 6.52 -11.74
N ILE A 417 -22.43 5.19 -11.71
CA ILE A 417 -23.06 4.39 -10.65
C ILE A 417 -22.33 4.63 -9.32
N ASP A 418 -20.99 4.56 -9.31
CA ASP A 418 -20.17 4.86 -8.13
C ASP A 418 -20.47 6.26 -7.57
N LEU A 419 -20.56 7.26 -8.45
CA LEU A 419 -20.87 8.61 -8.03
C LEU A 419 -22.30 8.76 -7.47
N ALA A 420 -23.29 8.10 -8.07
CA ALA A 420 -24.64 8.10 -7.54
C ALA A 420 -24.71 7.47 -6.14
N VAL A 421 -23.94 6.39 -5.91
CA VAL A 421 -23.79 5.77 -4.59
C VAL A 421 -23.13 6.75 -3.60
N ARG A 422 -21.99 7.36 -3.95
CA ARG A 422 -21.31 8.34 -3.08
C ARG A 422 -22.18 9.54 -2.72
N ILE A 423 -22.94 10.09 -3.66
CA ILE A 423 -23.88 11.20 -3.40
C ILE A 423 -24.96 10.75 -2.41
N LYS A 424 -25.52 9.56 -2.61
CA LYS A 424 -26.52 8.99 -1.71
C LYS A 424 -25.96 8.82 -0.29
N ASP A 425 -24.78 8.24 -0.17
CA ASP A 425 -24.13 7.97 1.12
C ASP A 425 -23.73 9.26 1.85
N ALA A 426 -23.25 10.28 1.11
CA ALA A 426 -22.93 11.58 1.67
C ALA A 426 -24.20 12.33 2.16
N ARG A 427 -25.30 12.27 1.40
CA ARG A 427 -26.60 12.83 1.84
C ARG A 427 -27.18 12.09 3.03
N TYR A 428 -27.01 10.76 3.08
CA TYR A 428 -27.42 9.96 4.22
C TYR A 428 -26.62 10.37 5.47
N THR A 429 -25.31 10.54 5.32
CA THR A 429 -24.43 11.06 6.38
C THR A 429 -24.90 12.43 6.86
N LEU A 430 -25.17 13.38 5.94
CA LEU A 430 -25.72 14.69 6.30
C LEU A 430 -27.04 14.59 7.08
N ALA A 431 -27.95 13.71 6.66
CA ALA A 431 -29.22 13.49 7.35
C ALA A 431 -29.03 12.90 8.76
N GLN A 432 -28.07 11.99 8.94
CA GLN A 432 -27.70 11.42 10.24
C GLN A 432 -27.10 12.48 11.17
N ILE A 433 -26.28 13.40 10.64
CA ILE A 433 -25.80 14.55 11.40
C ILE A 433 -27.02 15.34 11.92
N TYR A 434 -27.98 15.67 11.06
CA TYR A 434 -29.17 16.42 11.49
C TYR A 434 -29.99 15.70 12.57
N LEU A 435 -30.16 14.38 12.47
CA LEU A 435 -30.82 13.59 13.51
C LEU A 435 -30.06 13.66 14.84
N ARG A 436 -28.73 13.46 14.82
CA ARG A 436 -27.89 13.46 16.03
C ARG A 436 -27.91 14.79 16.77
N PHE A 437 -28.00 15.91 16.04
CA PHE A 437 -28.02 17.25 16.62
C PHE A 437 -29.42 17.87 16.69
N ASN A 438 -30.46 17.02 16.67
CA ASN A 438 -31.85 17.39 16.92
C ASN A 438 -32.46 18.42 15.94
N ASP A 439 -31.95 18.50 14.70
CA ASP A 439 -32.53 19.31 13.61
C ASP A 439 -33.37 18.41 12.68
N ALA A 440 -34.46 17.88 13.23
CA ALA A 440 -35.31 16.92 12.55
C ALA A 440 -35.88 17.44 11.23
N GLN A 441 -36.17 18.75 11.13
CA GLN A 441 -36.71 19.34 9.90
C GLN A 441 -35.68 19.30 8.76
N LYS A 442 -34.40 19.63 9.04
CA LYS A 442 -33.33 19.49 8.04
C LYS A 442 -33.06 18.02 7.72
N ALA A 443 -33.18 17.11 8.69
CA ALA A 443 -33.03 15.67 8.48
C ALA A 443 -34.04 15.15 7.44
N VAL A 444 -35.33 15.50 7.58
CA VAL A 444 -36.37 15.16 6.59
C VAL A 444 -35.96 15.65 5.20
N GLY A 445 -35.59 16.92 5.05
CA GLY A 445 -35.22 17.47 3.75
C GLY A 445 -33.99 16.80 3.12
N ALA A 446 -33.03 16.35 3.92
CA ALA A 446 -31.87 15.61 3.43
C ALA A 446 -32.23 14.18 2.97
N PHE A 447 -33.08 13.47 3.72
CA PHE A 447 -33.58 12.16 3.33
C PHE A 447 -34.51 12.22 2.11
N GLU A 448 -35.35 13.25 1.98
CA GLU A 448 -36.20 13.45 0.80
C GLU A 448 -35.38 13.57 -0.49
N LYS A 449 -34.19 14.20 -0.44
CA LYS A 449 -33.27 14.25 -1.58
C LYS A 449 -32.73 12.86 -1.98
N ILE A 450 -32.68 11.91 -1.05
CA ILE A 450 -32.34 10.52 -1.34
C ILE A 450 -33.54 9.81 -1.99
N LEU A 451 -34.73 9.96 -1.39
CA LEU A 451 -35.96 9.34 -1.88
C LEU A 451 -36.42 9.88 -3.24
N ALA A 452 -36.03 11.10 -3.61
CA ALA A 452 -36.24 11.64 -4.95
C ALA A 452 -35.50 10.85 -6.05
N VAL A 453 -34.45 10.10 -5.69
CA VAL A 453 -33.66 9.27 -6.60
C VAL A 453 -34.00 7.78 -6.43
N ASP A 454 -34.14 7.34 -5.18
CA ASP A 454 -34.47 5.97 -4.79
C ASP A 454 -35.61 5.99 -3.77
N ASP A 455 -36.85 5.95 -4.29
CA ASP A 455 -38.09 6.07 -3.51
C ASP A 455 -38.36 4.89 -2.57
N LYS A 456 -37.55 3.84 -2.69
CA LYS A 456 -37.59 2.61 -1.89
C LYS A 456 -36.37 2.46 -0.99
N TYR A 457 -35.54 3.50 -0.85
CA TYR A 457 -34.37 3.45 0.03
C TYR A 457 -34.79 3.40 1.50
N VAL A 458 -34.83 2.18 2.05
CA VAL A 458 -35.36 1.90 3.38
C VAL A 458 -34.69 2.72 4.49
N PRO A 459 -33.35 2.87 4.54
CA PRO A 459 -32.72 3.67 5.59
C PRO A 459 -33.19 5.13 5.62
N ALA A 460 -33.51 5.74 4.46
CA ALA A 460 -34.06 7.10 4.43
C ALA A 460 -35.52 7.13 4.88
N LEU A 461 -36.35 6.15 4.52
CA LEU A 461 -37.72 6.05 5.02
C LEU A 461 -37.75 5.91 6.54
N THR A 462 -36.89 5.07 7.11
CA THR A 462 -36.73 4.93 8.55
C THR A 462 -36.25 6.23 9.20
N GLY A 463 -35.23 6.87 8.62
CA GLY A 463 -34.72 8.15 9.11
C GLY A 463 -35.75 9.28 9.10
N ILE A 464 -36.60 9.37 8.06
CA ILE A 464 -37.74 10.30 8.02
C ILE A 464 -38.76 9.97 9.11
N GLY A 465 -39.04 8.68 9.32
CA GLY A 465 -39.92 8.23 10.40
C GLY A 465 -39.44 8.70 11.78
N ILE A 466 -38.14 8.52 12.06
CA ILE A 466 -37.50 9.00 13.29
C ILE A 466 -37.53 10.53 13.37
N ALA A 467 -37.25 11.23 12.28
CA ALA A 467 -37.31 12.69 12.26
C ALA A 467 -38.72 13.21 12.57
N TYR A 468 -39.77 12.62 12.00
CA TYR A 468 -41.15 13.00 12.33
C TYR A 468 -41.55 12.66 13.76
N GLN A 469 -40.99 11.60 14.33
CA GLN A 469 -41.15 11.30 15.76
C GLN A 469 -40.55 12.40 16.63
N MET A 470 -39.35 12.89 16.31
CA MET A 470 -38.72 14.03 17.00
C MET A 470 -39.51 15.35 16.84
N LEU A 471 -40.29 15.46 15.76
CA LEU A 471 -41.22 16.59 15.52
C LEU A 471 -42.60 16.39 16.18
N ASP A 472 -42.81 15.28 16.90
CA ASP A 472 -44.10 14.87 17.48
C ASP A 472 -45.23 14.71 16.43
N ASP A 473 -44.89 14.54 15.14
CA ASP A 473 -45.85 14.18 14.08
C ASP A 473 -45.97 12.65 13.99
N VAL A 474 -46.70 12.10 14.96
CA VAL A 474 -46.96 10.65 15.09
C VAL A 474 -47.55 10.06 13.81
N THR A 475 -48.37 10.81 13.08
CA THR A 475 -49.06 10.31 11.88
C THR A 475 -48.07 10.09 10.75
N GLN A 476 -47.19 11.06 10.47
CA GLN A 476 -46.17 10.91 9.44
C GLN A 476 -45.10 9.90 9.87
N ALA A 477 -44.69 9.91 11.14
CA ALA A 477 -43.75 8.93 11.68
C ALA A 477 -44.24 7.48 11.43
N GLU A 478 -45.48 7.17 11.84
CA GLU A 478 -46.07 5.84 11.62
C GLU A 478 -46.16 5.49 10.13
N ASN A 479 -46.57 6.44 9.28
CA ASN A 479 -46.73 6.21 7.84
C ASN A 479 -45.39 5.82 7.18
N TYR A 480 -44.33 6.59 7.43
CA TYR A 480 -43.00 6.32 6.85
C TYR A 480 -42.38 5.03 7.38
N LEU A 481 -42.52 4.75 8.68
CA LEU A 481 -42.01 3.52 9.29
C LEU A 481 -42.75 2.27 8.78
N ARG A 482 -44.09 2.34 8.64
CA ARG A 482 -44.87 1.26 8.03
C ARG A 482 -44.52 1.07 6.56
N LYS A 483 -44.29 2.16 5.81
CA LYS A 483 -43.80 2.09 4.42
C LYS A 483 -42.43 1.41 4.35
N ALA A 484 -41.49 1.76 5.22
CA ALA A 484 -40.17 1.12 5.31
C ALA A 484 -40.30 -0.39 5.53
N ILE A 485 -41.11 -0.80 6.51
CA ILE A 485 -41.35 -2.22 6.85
C ILE A 485 -42.08 -2.97 5.70
N GLY A 486 -42.96 -2.30 4.97
CA GLY A 486 -43.75 -2.91 3.89
C GLY A 486 -42.98 -3.15 2.58
N LEU A 487 -41.80 -2.55 2.40
CA LEU A 487 -41.00 -2.67 1.18
C LEU A 487 -40.12 -3.92 1.12
N THR A 488 -40.00 -4.70 2.20
CA THR A 488 -39.12 -5.87 2.25
C THR A 488 -39.85 -7.10 2.79
N SER A 489 -39.52 -8.27 2.25
CA SER A 489 -40.02 -9.56 2.74
C SER A 489 -39.11 -10.09 3.85
N GLN A 490 -39.44 -9.75 5.10
CA GLN A 490 -38.96 -10.37 6.35
C GLN A 490 -37.43 -10.48 6.58
N GLU A 491 -37.01 -9.83 7.68
CA GLU A 491 -35.71 -9.89 8.37
C GLU A 491 -34.62 -8.94 7.83
N GLU A 492 -33.93 -8.24 8.76
CA GLU A 492 -32.88 -7.22 8.58
C GLU A 492 -33.26 -5.73 8.57
N LEU A 493 -34.37 -5.30 9.21
CA LEU A 493 -34.64 -3.87 9.49
C LEU A 493 -34.80 -3.56 10.99
N PRO A 494 -33.78 -3.84 11.81
CA PRO A 494 -33.91 -3.71 13.26
C PRO A 494 -34.23 -2.26 13.69
N ASP A 495 -33.66 -1.26 13.03
CA ASP A 495 -33.94 0.16 13.34
C ASP A 495 -35.38 0.56 13.04
N ALA A 496 -35.95 0.09 11.92
CA ALA A 496 -37.33 0.42 11.55
C ALA A 496 -38.35 -0.23 12.50
N TYR A 497 -38.10 -1.50 12.89
CA TYR A 497 -38.92 -2.18 13.88
C TYR A 497 -38.82 -1.52 15.25
N ASN A 498 -37.62 -1.14 15.67
CA ASN A 498 -37.42 -0.46 16.94
C ASN A 498 -38.10 0.91 16.95
N ALA A 499 -37.88 1.75 15.93
CA ALA A 499 -38.48 3.08 15.85
C ALA A 499 -40.01 3.02 15.89
N LEU A 500 -40.65 2.09 15.17
CA LEU A 500 -42.11 1.95 15.21
C LEU A 500 -42.61 1.45 16.56
N GLY A 501 -41.90 0.50 17.17
CA GLY A 501 -42.23 0.00 18.51
C GLY A 501 -42.07 1.08 19.58
N TYR A 502 -41.00 1.86 19.53
CA TYR A 502 -40.73 2.97 20.42
C TYR A 502 -41.77 4.09 20.26
N LEU A 503 -42.14 4.46 19.03
CA LEU A 503 -43.24 5.40 18.74
C LEU A 503 -44.55 4.96 19.42
N TYR A 504 -44.91 3.68 19.34
CA TYR A 504 -46.10 3.15 20.01
C TYR A 504 -45.98 3.15 21.54
N ALA A 505 -44.78 2.89 22.06
CA ALA A 505 -44.50 2.92 23.50
C ALA A 505 -44.66 4.33 24.09
N GLU A 506 -44.11 5.35 23.43
CA GLU A 506 -44.24 6.75 23.84
C GLU A 506 -45.70 7.18 23.90
N GLN A 507 -46.47 6.82 22.87
CA GLN A 507 -47.90 7.13 22.79
C GLN A 507 -48.78 6.26 23.71
N GLY A 508 -48.22 5.19 24.30
CA GLY A 508 -48.98 4.24 25.12
C GLY A 508 -50.03 3.45 24.34
N THR A 509 -49.87 3.32 23.02
CA THR A 509 -50.83 2.64 22.13
C THR A 509 -50.23 1.36 21.55
N LYS A 510 -51.07 0.41 21.10
CA LYS A 510 -50.63 -0.81 20.39
C LYS A 510 -49.47 -1.56 21.08
N LEU A 511 -49.41 -1.56 22.41
CA LEU A 511 -48.24 -2.01 23.18
C LEU A 511 -47.83 -3.47 22.91
N ASP A 512 -48.78 -4.35 22.61
CA ASP A 512 -48.47 -5.74 22.24
C ASP A 512 -47.83 -5.85 20.85
N GLU A 513 -48.28 -5.02 19.89
CA GLU A 513 -47.65 -4.89 18.57
C GLU A 513 -46.24 -4.28 18.72
N ALA A 514 -46.10 -3.25 19.55
CA ALA A 514 -44.82 -2.63 19.87
C ALA A 514 -43.82 -3.65 20.42
N ALA A 515 -44.22 -4.45 21.42
CA ALA A 515 -43.38 -5.50 21.99
C ALA A 515 -42.97 -6.54 20.92
N ALA A 516 -43.89 -6.92 20.03
CA ALA A 516 -43.59 -7.84 18.93
C ALA A 516 -42.58 -7.25 17.94
N LEU A 517 -42.72 -5.97 17.58
CA LEU A 517 -41.79 -5.26 16.69
C LEU A 517 -40.38 -5.17 17.31
N VAL A 518 -40.25 -4.67 18.54
CA VAL A 518 -38.93 -4.53 19.19
C VAL A 518 -38.29 -5.90 19.44
N ARG A 519 -39.05 -6.94 19.79
CA ARG A 519 -38.53 -8.32 19.86
C ARG A 519 -37.97 -8.82 18.52
N ARG A 520 -38.51 -8.38 17.38
CA ARG A 520 -37.92 -8.68 16.07
C ARG A 520 -36.62 -7.93 15.84
N ALA A 521 -36.51 -6.67 16.28
CA ALA A 521 -35.24 -5.92 16.25
C ALA A 521 -34.15 -6.62 17.08
N LEU A 522 -34.51 -7.07 18.29
CA LEU A 522 -33.62 -7.80 19.20
C LEU A 522 -33.19 -9.18 18.69
N LYS A 523 -33.92 -9.81 17.75
CA LYS A 523 -33.41 -11.03 17.11
C LYS A 523 -32.14 -10.78 16.30
N SER A 524 -32.05 -9.60 15.65
CA SER A 524 -30.89 -9.21 14.85
C SER A 524 -29.76 -8.62 15.69
N ALA A 525 -30.08 -7.87 16.74
CA ALA A 525 -29.11 -7.31 17.67
C ALA A 525 -29.53 -7.55 19.13
N PRO A 526 -29.26 -8.74 19.70
CA PRO A 526 -29.74 -9.12 21.03
C PRO A 526 -29.17 -8.27 22.18
N THR A 527 -28.04 -7.61 21.95
CA THR A 527 -27.32 -6.80 22.94
C THR A 527 -27.44 -5.30 22.66
N SER A 528 -28.39 -4.88 21.81
CA SER A 528 -28.61 -3.47 21.53
C SER A 528 -29.26 -2.77 22.73
N GLY A 529 -28.50 -1.91 23.42
CA GLY A 529 -29.00 -1.15 24.57
C GLY A 529 -30.24 -0.31 24.24
N ALA A 530 -30.26 0.36 23.08
CA ALA A 530 -31.40 1.15 22.63
C ALA A 530 -32.69 0.32 22.41
N TYR A 531 -32.54 -0.92 21.92
CA TYR A 531 -33.70 -1.79 21.69
C TYR A 531 -34.21 -2.41 23.00
N LEU A 532 -33.29 -2.74 23.91
CA LEU A 532 -33.64 -3.18 25.27
C LEU A 532 -34.35 -2.07 26.04
N ASP A 533 -33.91 -0.81 25.89
CA ASP A 533 -34.58 0.36 26.46
C ASP A 533 -36.00 0.50 25.93
N SER A 534 -36.17 0.45 24.61
CA SER A 534 -37.49 0.51 23.97
C SER A 534 -38.41 -0.62 24.47
N LEU A 535 -37.90 -1.85 24.62
CA LEU A 535 -38.68 -2.97 25.16
C LEU A 535 -39.01 -2.78 26.65
N GLY A 536 -38.06 -2.24 27.42
CA GLY A 536 -38.23 -1.85 28.82
C GLY A 536 -39.34 -0.83 29.01
N LEU A 537 -39.34 0.24 28.21
CA LEU A 537 -40.39 1.25 28.19
C LEU A 537 -41.75 0.65 27.84
N ILE A 538 -41.81 -0.25 26.85
CA ILE A 538 -43.06 -0.95 26.49
C ILE A 538 -43.59 -1.75 27.69
N TYR A 539 -42.73 -2.53 28.38
CA TYR A 539 -43.16 -3.28 29.56
C TYR A 539 -43.56 -2.40 30.73
N PHE A 540 -42.90 -1.27 30.91
CA PHE A 540 -43.28 -0.26 31.89
C PHE A 540 -44.71 0.24 31.61
N LYS A 541 -45.01 0.65 30.37
CA LYS A 541 -46.36 1.08 29.95
C LYS A 541 -47.41 -0.02 30.04
N GLN A 542 -47.01 -1.29 29.96
CA GLN A 542 -47.89 -2.46 30.17
C GLN A 542 -48.09 -2.80 31.67
N GLY A 543 -47.43 -2.12 32.60
CA GLY A 543 -47.44 -2.43 34.03
C GLY A 543 -46.63 -3.68 34.42
N LYS A 544 -45.82 -4.23 33.51
CA LYS A 544 -44.96 -5.39 33.74
C LYS A 544 -43.62 -4.94 34.34
N LEU A 545 -43.66 -4.39 35.55
CA LEU A 545 -42.54 -3.67 36.18
C LEU A 545 -41.27 -4.52 36.35
N ASP A 546 -41.40 -5.81 36.68
CA ASP A 546 -40.24 -6.71 36.79
C ASP A 546 -39.50 -6.85 35.46
N ALA A 547 -40.23 -7.12 34.39
CA ALA A 547 -39.67 -7.25 33.05
C ALA A 547 -39.13 -5.91 32.52
N ALA A 548 -39.78 -4.79 32.85
CA ALA A 548 -39.31 -3.46 32.49
C ALA A 548 -37.93 -3.19 33.10
N ILE A 549 -37.78 -3.38 34.42
CA ILE A 549 -36.51 -3.17 35.13
C ILE A 549 -35.42 -4.10 34.59
N GLU A 550 -35.72 -5.38 34.37
CA GLU A 550 -34.73 -6.32 33.84
C GLU A 550 -34.17 -5.87 32.48
N ASN A 551 -35.04 -5.43 31.57
CA ASN A 551 -34.62 -4.96 30.24
C ASN A 551 -33.88 -3.62 30.33
N LEU A 552 -34.32 -2.70 31.19
CA LEU A 552 -33.69 -1.38 31.38
C LEU A 552 -32.33 -1.48 32.09
N GLU A 553 -32.15 -2.41 33.03
CA GLU A 553 -30.85 -2.70 33.64
C GLU A 553 -29.88 -3.28 32.60
N GLN A 554 -30.35 -4.17 31.72
CA GLN A 554 -29.54 -4.66 30.60
C GLN A 554 -29.24 -3.55 29.58
N ALA A 555 -30.22 -2.68 29.29
CA ALA A 555 -30.03 -1.52 28.42
C ALA A 555 -28.90 -0.63 28.94
N ASN A 556 -28.94 -0.28 30.24
CA ASN A 556 -27.90 0.49 30.90
C ASN A 556 -26.55 -0.26 31.02
N HIS A 557 -26.55 -1.59 31.00
CA HIS A 557 -25.31 -2.36 30.94
C HIS A 557 -24.62 -2.26 29.58
N TYR A 558 -25.38 -2.36 28.48
CA TYR A 558 -24.83 -2.30 27.12
C TYR A 558 -24.62 -0.89 26.60
N LEU A 559 -25.40 0.08 27.10
CA LEU A 559 -25.28 1.49 26.78
C LEU A 559 -25.30 2.30 28.09
N PRO A 560 -24.18 2.30 28.84
CA PRO A 560 -24.09 3.00 30.11
C PRO A 560 -24.18 4.51 29.92
N ASP A 561 -24.48 5.22 31.01
CA ASP A 561 -24.46 6.67 31.11
C ASP A 561 -25.35 7.39 30.08
N THR A 562 -26.42 6.73 29.63
CA THR A 562 -27.44 7.32 28.75
C THR A 562 -28.59 7.90 29.58
N PRO A 563 -28.79 9.23 29.60
CA PRO A 563 -29.77 9.89 30.47
C PRO A 563 -31.21 9.39 30.26
N GLU A 564 -31.62 9.10 29.03
CA GLU A 564 -32.95 8.59 28.69
C GLU A 564 -33.19 7.19 29.29
N ILE A 565 -32.20 6.29 29.18
CA ILE A 565 -32.28 4.94 29.76
C ILE A 565 -32.34 5.03 31.30
N LEU A 566 -31.50 5.89 31.88
CA LEU A 566 -31.49 6.12 33.33
C LEU A 566 -32.83 6.71 33.81
N LEU A 567 -33.45 7.57 33.02
CA LEU A 567 -34.78 8.14 33.30
C LEU A 567 -35.86 7.07 33.27
N HIS A 568 -35.92 6.24 32.22
CA HIS A 568 -36.87 5.12 32.13
C HIS A 568 -36.68 4.12 33.27
N LEU A 569 -35.41 3.81 33.62
CA LEU A 569 -35.08 2.91 34.73
C LEU A 569 -35.50 3.50 36.08
N ALA A 570 -35.27 4.80 36.30
CA ALA A 570 -35.72 5.49 37.50
C ALA A 570 -37.25 5.47 37.64
N ASP A 571 -37.99 5.69 36.55
CA ASP A 571 -39.45 5.60 36.54
C ASP A 571 -39.96 4.20 36.87
N ALA A 572 -39.36 3.19 36.27
CA ALA A 572 -39.71 1.80 36.56
C ALA A 572 -39.42 1.42 38.02
N TYR A 573 -38.33 1.93 38.61
CA TYR A 573 -38.06 1.76 40.04
C TYR A 573 -39.06 2.48 40.94
N LEU A 574 -39.45 3.72 40.61
CA LEU A 574 -40.44 4.47 41.40
C LEU A 574 -41.80 3.78 41.42
N GLU A 575 -42.30 3.35 40.26
CA GLU A 575 -43.59 2.69 40.13
C GLU A 575 -43.61 1.35 40.89
N LYS A 576 -42.45 0.68 40.99
CA LYS A 576 -42.28 -0.54 41.79
C LYS A 576 -42.12 -0.28 43.30
N GLY A 577 -42.00 0.97 43.72
CA GLY A 577 -41.78 1.37 45.11
C GLY A 577 -40.31 1.30 45.57
N LEU A 578 -39.35 1.16 44.66
CA LEU A 578 -37.92 1.12 44.94
C LEU A 578 -37.30 2.52 44.92
N LYS A 579 -37.80 3.40 45.80
CA LYS A 579 -37.51 4.84 45.81
C LYS A 579 -36.02 5.16 45.92
N GLU A 580 -35.28 4.45 46.77
CA GLU A 580 -33.84 4.69 46.95
C GLU A 580 -33.05 4.39 45.68
N LYS A 581 -33.39 3.31 44.97
CA LYS A 581 -32.75 2.97 43.70
C LYS A 581 -33.06 4.02 42.64
N ALA A 582 -34.32 4.43 42.51
CA ALA A 582 -34.71 5.48 41.58
C ALA A 582 -33.94 6.78 41.82
N LEU A 583 -33.80 7.19 43.08
CA LEU A 583 -33.07 8.40 43.45
C LEU A 583 -31.58 8.30 43.08
N GLN A 584 -30.93 7.16 43.35
CA GLN A 584 -29.54 6.94 42.94
C GLN A 584 -29.36 6.98 41.42
N THR A 585 -30.26 6.33 40.67
CA THR A 585 -30.24 6.32 39.20
C THR A 585 -30.42 7.72 38.63
N LEU A 586 -31.37 8.50 39.18
CA LEU A 586 -31.66 9.84 38.68
C LEU A 586 -30.59 10.87 39.10
N GLU A 587 -29.99 10.72 40.27
CA GLU A 587 -28.79 11.49 40.65
C GLU A 587 -27.62 11.20 39.70
N HIS A 588 -27.51 9.97 39.21
CA HIS A 588 -26.53 9.64 38.20
C HIS A 588 -26.83 10.35 36.88
N ALA A 589 -28.08 10.29 36.40
CA ALA A 589 -28.50 10.96 35.17
C ALA A 589 -28.25 12.48 35.21
N VAL A 590 -28.57 13.14 36.33
CA VAL A 590 -28.30 14.58 36.53
C VAL A 590 -26.80 14.89 36.61
N ARG A 591 -25.94 13.96 37.06
CA ARG A 591 -24.48 14.17 36.99
C ARG A 591 -23.96 14.13 35.54
N ILE A 592 -24.57 13.33 34.68
CA ILE A 592 -24.20 13.19 33.26
C ILE A 592 -24.70 14.40 32.47
N GLU A 593 -25.95 14.79 32.66
CA GLU A 593 -26.53 16.01 32.09
C GLU A 593 -26.98 16.97 33.19
N PRO A 594 -26.04 17.75 33.76
CA PRO A 594 -26.38 18.76 34.75
C PRO A 594 -27.41 19.75 34.25
N ASP A 595 -27.44 20.02 32.93
CA ASP A 595 -28.29 21.04 32.34
C ASP A 595 -29.71 20.59 31.98
N ASN A 596 -30.00 19.29 32.05
CA ASN A 596 -31.31 18.75 31.73
C ASN A 596 -32.35 19.12 32.81
N VAL A 597 -33.32 19.94 32.42
CA VAL A 597 -34.35 20.48 33.31
C VAL A 597 -35.32 19.39 33.78
N GLU A 598 -35.67 18.44 32.91
CA GLU A 598 -36.60 17.36 33.24
C GLU A 598 -36.02 16.46 34.33
N LEU A 599 -34.76 16.02 34.16
CA LEU A 599 -34.07 15.17 35.13
C LEU A 599 -33.99 15.84 36.50
N ARG A 600 -33.67 17.14 36.53
CA ARG A 600 -33.62 17.93 37.78
C ARG A 600 -34.99 18.05 38.44
N GLN A 601 -36.03 18.43 37.69
CA GLN A 601 -37.38 18.56 38.22
C GLN A 601 -37.89 17.24 38.81
N LYS A 602 -37.62 16.12 38.13
CA LYS A 602 -38.03 14.80 38.59
C LYS A 602 -37.28 14.38 39.85
N LEU A 603 -35.98 14.69 39.93
CA LEU A 603 -35.17 14.42 41.12
C LEU A 603 -35.67 15.19 42.33
N ASP A 604 -35.97 16.47 42.15
CA ASP A 604 -36.50 17.34 43.21
C ASP A 604 -37.89 16.89 43.65
N THR A 605 -38.73 16.43 42.72
CA THR A 605 -40.06 15.89 43.02
C THR A 605 -39.97 14.64 43.90
N ILE A 606 -39.07 13.71 43.59
CA ILE A 606 -38.87 12.49 44.39
C ILE A 606 -38.31 12.83 45.77
N LYS A 607 -37.34 13.74 45.86
CA LYS A 607 -36.74 14.20 47.13
C LYS A 607 -37.73 14.91 48.04
N SER A 608 -38.67 15.65 47.47
CA SER A 608 -39.69 16.40 48.21
C SER A 608 -40.91 15.58 48.60
N SER A 609 -41.19 14.48 47.91
CA SER A 609 -42.22 13.51 48.34
C SER A 609 -41.78 12.85 49.66
N LYS A 610 -42.55 13.04 50.74
CA LYS A 610 -42.28 12.43 52.05
C LYS A 610 -42.67 10.96 52.10
#